data_AF-A0A962CTX3-F1
#
_entry.id   AF-A0A962CTX3-F1
#
_cell.length_a   1.000
_cell.length_b   1.000
_cell.length_c   1.000
_cell.angle_alpha   90.00
_cell.angle_beta   90.00
_cell.angle_gamma   90.00
#
_symmetry.space_group_name_H-M   'P 1'
#
loop_
_entity.id
_entity.type
_entity.pdbx_description
1 polymer ?
#
loop_
_entity_poly.entity_id
_entity_poly.type
_entity_poly.pdbx_seq_one_letter_code
_entity_poly.pdbx_strand_id
1 'polypeptide(L)'
;MLSNRLIDELGLLRLVPKQSQQNQLAQTIEQATTATTLQTGSFPEQSSEKLDKHEFRLLVKMLQAIGHDCQYDHIAYDGTVVKYQLPNKILVFHDISSPDNNDTMHLASLADIIANPTLKRPVWEKLKTLMP
;
A
#
# COMPACT_ATOMS: atom_id res chain seq x y z
N MET A 1 -22.28 34.18 27.78
CA MET A 1 -22.46 32.81 27.21
C MET A 1 -22.52 32.88 25.69
N LEU A 2 -21.42 33.29 25.03
CA LEU A 2 -21.37 33.55 23.58
C LEU A 2 -20.50 32.55 22.81
N SER A 3 -19.82 31.63 23.51
CA SER A 3 -18.75 30.81 22.93
C SER A 3 -19.23 29.59 22.14
N ASN A 4 -20.46 29.10 22.40
CA ASN A 4 -20.96 27.88 21.74
C ASN A 4 -21.61 28.14 20.39
N ARG A 5 -22.08 29.37 20.12
CA ARG A 5 -22.76 29.69 18.86
C ARG A 5 -21.80 29.93 17.69
N LEU A 6 -20.58 30.41 17.98
CA LEU A 6 -19.54 30.62 16.98
C LEU A 6 -18.91 29.32 16.48
N ILE A 7 -18.90 28.27 17.31
CA ILE A 7 -18.31 26.97 16.95
C ILE A 7 -19.16 26.27 15.87
N ASP A 8 -20.49 26.41 15.98
CA ASP A 8 -21.46 25.82 15.05
C ASP A 8 -21.40 26.49 13.67
N GLU A 9 -21.33 27.83 13.63
CA GLU A 9 -21.24 28.62 12.38
C GLU A 9 -19.92 28.43 11.62
N LEU A 10 -18.84 28.01 12.29
CA LEU A 10 -17.52 27.84 11.69
C LEU A 10 -17.18 26.38 11.35
N GLY A 11 -18.10 25.43 11.56
CA GLY A 11 -17.88 24.01 11.25
C GLY A 11 -16.69 23.40 12.01
N LEU A 12 -16.36 23.93 13.19
CA LEU A 12 -15.21 23.47 13.98
C LEU A 12 -15.59 22.20 14.74
N LEU A 13 -14.96 21.07 14.39
CA LEU A 13 -15.12 19.83 15.16
C LEU A 13 -14.63 20.02 16.60
N ARG A 14 -15.54 19.79 17.54
CA ARG A 14 -15.27 19.87 18.97
C ARG A 14 -14.46 18.65 19.40
N LEU A 15 -13.15 18.81 19.52
CA LEU A 15 -12.25 17.79 20.02
C LEU A 15 -12.58 17.48 21.49
N VAL A 16 -13.18 16.31 21.73
CA VAL A 16 -13.44 15.81 23.09
C VAL A 16 -12.20 15.04 23.55
N PRO A 17 -11.57 15.40 24.68
CA PRO A 17 -10.46 14.63 25.23
C PRO A 17 -10.96 13.24 25.63
N LYS A 18 -10.30 12.21 25.11
CA LYS A 18 -10.59 10.79 25.35
C LYS A 18 -10.32 10.45 26.81
N GLN A 19 -11.37 10.45 27.62
CA GLN A 19 -11.33 10.05 29.02
C GLN A 19 -11.46 8.51 29.11
N SER A 20 -10.47 7.87 29.71
CA SER A 20 -10.40 6.43 29.95
C SER A 20 -11.19 6.04 31.20
N GLN A 21 -12.20 5.17 31.07
CA GLN A 21 -12.72 4.16 32.05
C GLN A 21 -14.11 3.67 31.58
N GLN A 22 -14.30 2.38 31.26
CA GLN A 22 -14.60 1.24 32.16
C GLN A 22 -16.12 0.98 32.29
N ASN A 23 -16.53 -0.23 31.85
CA ASN A 23 -17.76 -1.00 32.18
C ASN A 23 -19.10 -0.26 32.37
N GLN A 24 -20.09 -0.58 31.50
CA GLN A 24 -21.24 -1.43 31.90
C GLN A 24 -22.17 -1.77 30.72
N LEU A 25 -22.61 -3.03 30.74
CA LEU A 25 -23.68 -3.64 29.94
C LEU A 25 -25.05 -3.11 30.39
N ALA A 26 -25.94 -2.79 29.45
CA ALA A 26 -27.39 -2.95 29.59
C ALA A 26 -28.08 -2.86 28.23
N GLN A 27 -29.02 -3.78 28.02
CA GLN A 27 -29.80 -4.02 26.81
C GLN A 27 -30.94 -2.99 26.60
N THR A 28 -31.49 -3.01 25.38
CA THR A 28 -32.94 -2.99 25.07
C THR A 28 -33.44 -1.79 24.24
N ILE A 29 -33.75 -2.09 22.96
CA ILE A 29 -34.92 -1.75 22.09
C ILE A 29 -35.33 -0.26 22.06
N GLU A 30 -35.38 0.46 20.92
CA GLU A 30 -36.58 0.56 20.04
C GLU A 30 -36.30 1.34 18.73
N GLN A 31 -36.63 0.68 17.61
CA GLN A 31 -37.31 1.15 16.39
C GLN A 31 -36.84 2.37 15.58
N ALA A 32 -36.56 2.09 14.29
CA ALA A 32 -36.98 2.78 13.04
C ALA A 32 -37.02 4.32 13.04
N THR A 33 -36.49 5.06 12.05
CA THR A 33 -36.85 5.02 10.62
C THR A 33 -36.02 6.11 9.89
N THR A 34 -35.66 5.90 8.61
CA THR A 34 -35.38 6.91 7.54
C THR A 34 -34.32 8.00 7.77
N ALA A 35 -33.53 8.50 6.82
CA ALA A 35 -33.10 8.21 5.46
C ALA A 35 -32.09 9.34 5.10
N THR A 36 -31.14 9.08 4.19
CA THR A 36 -30.39 10.10 3.40
C THR A 36 -29.36 10.92 4.22
N THR A 37 -28.08 11.12 3.87
CA THR A 37 -27.48 11.35 2.55
C THR A 37 -25.96 11.19 2.65
N LEU A 38 -25.43 10.37 1.75
CA LEU A 38 -24.12 10.41 1.09
C LEU A 38 -23.13 11.49 1.56
N GLN A 39 -22.01 11.05 2.11
CA GLN A 39 -20.68 11.58 1.78
C GLN A 39 -19.65 10.49 2.06
N THR A 40 -19.74 9.43 1.27
CA THR A 40 -18.63 8.54 0.96
C THR A 40 -17.56 9.42 0.32
N GLY A 41 -16.58 9.83 1.12
CA GLY A 41 -15.34 10.38 0.61
C GLY A 41 -14.73 9.35 -0.32
N SER A 42 -14.86 9.61 -1.62
CA SER A 42 -14.23 8.85 -2.69
C SER A 42 -12.73 8.99 -2.53
N PHE A 43 -12.13 8.12 -1.71
CA PHE A 43 -10.86 7.54 -2.11
C PHE A 43 -11.12 6.94 -3.50
N PRO A 44 -10.29 7.22 -4.51
CA PRO A 44 -10.32 6.38 -5.68
C PRO A 44 -9.98 4.98 -5.19
N GLU A 45 -11.03 4.20 -5.00
CA GLU A 45 -11.02 2.74 -5.01
C GLU A 45 -10.63 2.34 -6.43
N GLN A 46 -9.38 2.62 -6.78
CA GLN A 46 -8.72 2.07 -7.96
C GLN A 46 -8.43 0.61 -7.64
N SER A 47 -9.51 -0.16 -7.70
CA SER A 47 -9.59 -1.51 -8.19
C SER A 47 -8.41 -1.85 -9.11
N SER A 48 -7.34 -2.34 -8.48
CA SER A 48 -6.22 -3.04 -9.10
C SER A 48 -5.44 -3.76 -8.00
N GLU A 49 -6.14 -4.54 -7.16
CA GLU A 49 -5.52 -5.62 -6.38
C GLU A 49 -5.02 -6.69 -7.35
N LYS A 50 -3.99 -6.36 -8.13
CA LYS A 50 -3.29 -7.32 -8.99
C LYS A 50 -2.14 -8.00 -8.23
N LEU A 51 -1.65 -7.39 -7.15
CA LEU A 51 -0.49 -7.86 -6.38
C LEU A 51 -0.81 -7.88 -4.89
N ASP A 52 -0.36 -8.90 -4.17
CA ASP A 52 -0.65 -9.03 -2.74
C ASP A 52 -0.03 -7.86 -1.94
N LYS A 53 -0.69 -7.45 -0.86
CA LYS A 53 -0.22 -6.33 -0.02
C LYS A 53 1.19 -6.55 0.53
N HIS A 54 1.56 -7.79 0.84
CA HIS A 54 2.90 -8.14 1.31
C HIS A 54 3.93 -8.06 0.20
N GLU A 55 3.58 -8.51 -1.01
CA GLU A 55 4.41 -8.42 -2.21
C GLU A 55 4.66 -6.97 -2.61
N PHE A 56 3.60 -6.16 -2.66
CA PHE A 56 3.71 -4.75 -2.95
C PHE A 56 4.59 -4.03 -1.92
N ARG A 57 4.40 -4.31 -0.63
CA ARG A 57 5.25 -3.72 0.43
C ARG A 57 6.71 -4.12 0.28
N LEU A 58 7.00 -5.34 -0.16
CA LEU A 58 8.36 -5.79 -0.44
C LEU A 58 8.95 -5.03 -1.63
N LEU A 59 8.20 -4.91 -2.72
CA LEU A 59 8.60 -4.15 -3.91
C LEU A 59 8.94 -2.71 -3.57
N VAL A 60 8.08 -2.01 -2.81
CA VAL A 60 8.34 -0.63 -2.35
C VAL A 60 9.65 -0.56 -1.57
N LYS A 61 9.90 -1.51 -0.65
CA LYS A 61 11.15 -1.52 0.12
C LYS A 61 12.38 -1.77 -0.76
N MET A 62 12.26 -2.61 -1.78
CA MET A 62 13.35 -2.87 -2.74
C MET A 62 13.62 -1.67 -3.65
N LEU A 63 12.59 -0.93 -4.05
CA LEU A 63 12.74 0.28 -4.84
C LEU A 63 13.30 1.44 -4.00
N GLN A 64 12.76 1.65 -2.81
CA GLN A 64 13.26 2.66 -1.87
C GLN A 64 14.74 2.42 -1.55
N ALA A 65 15.11 1.16 -1.43
CA ALA A 65 16.48 0.74 -1.24
C ALA A 65 17.42 1.20 -2.35
N ILE A 66 17.06 1.03 -3.62
CA ILE A 66 17.84 1.53 -4.76
C ILE A 66 17.73 3.05 -4.96
N GLY A 67 17.06 3.76 -4.05
CA GLY A 67 16.83 5.20 -4.14
C GLY A 67 15.73 5.60 -5.13
N HIS A 68 14.87 4.66 -5.53
CA HIS A 68 13.77 4.91 -6.46
C HIS A 68 12.43 4.94 -5.73
N ASP A 69 11.58 5.92 -6.04
CA ASP A 69 10.22 5.98 -5.51
C ASP A 69 9.30 5.00 -6.28
N CYS A 70 8.48 4.23 -5.56
CA CYS A 70 7.65 3.21 -6.18
C CYS A 70 6.41 3.85 -6.81
N GLN A 71 6.34 3.83 -8.15
CA GLN A 71 5.19 4.32 -8.89
C GLN A 71 4.32 3.14 -9.34
N TYR A 72 3.06 3.12 -8.89
CA TYR A 72 2.12 2.06 -9.25
C TYR A 72 1.87 1.94 -10.76
N ASP A 73 1.93 3.06 -11.48
CA ASP A 73 1.70 3.11 -12.92
C ASP A 73 2.74 2.28 -13.72
N HIS A 74 3.94 2.11 -13.14
CA HIS A 74 5.05 1.35 -13.76
C HIS A 74 5.02 -0.14 -13.43
N ILE A 75 4.03 -0.59 -12.64
CA ILE A 75 3.85 -2.01 -12.29
C ILE A 75 2.93 -2.66 -13.31
N ALA A 76 3.51 -3.51 -14.16
CA ALA A 76 2.75 -4.42 -15.00
C ALA A 76 2.67 -5.80 -14.34
N TYR A 77 1.45 -6.34 -14.24
CA TYR A 77 1.22 -7.66 -13.69
C TYR A 77 0.47 -8.54 -14.71
N ASP A 78 1.11 -9.64 -15.09
CA ASP A 78 0.63 -10.60 -16.08
C ASP A 78 0.01 -11.87 -15.43
N GLY A 79 -0.32 -11.85 -14.13
CA GLY A 79 -0.92 -12.99 -13.41
C GLY A 79 0.07 -13.93 -12.73
N THR A 80 1.31 -14.00 -13.22
CA THR A 80 2.39 -14.81 -12.61
C THR A 80 3.72 -14.07 -12.55
N VAL A 81 3.83 -12.98 -13.32
CA VAL A 81 5.05 -12.17 -13.44
C VAL A 81 4.71 -10.75 -13.07
N VAL A 82 5.51 -10.16 -12.19
CA VAL A 82 5.48 -8.73 -11.90
C VAL A 82 6.61 -8.09 -12.68
N LYS A 83 6.31 -7.05 -13.44
CA LYS A 83 7.31 -6.24 -14.15
C LYS A 83 7.24 -4.83 -13.62
N TYR A 84 8.38 -4.27 -13.26
CA TYR A 84 8.51 -2.88 -12.84
C TYR A 84 9.41 -2.13 -13.80
N GLN A 85 8.91 -1.06 -14.40
CA GLN A 85 9.69 -0.22 -15.31
C GLN A 85 10.46 0.86 -14.53
N LEU A 86 11.80 0.74 -14.52
CA LEU A 86 12.71 1.83 -14.15
C LEU A 86 13.08 2.63 -15.41
N PRO A 87 13.57 3.88 -15.26
CA PRO A 87 13.96 4.72 -16.39
C PRO A 87 14.99 4.10 -17.33
N ASN A 88 15.89 3.26 -16.78
CA ASN A 88 17.01 2.66 -17.51
C ASN A 88 16.93 1.13 -17.60
N LYS A 89 15.94 0.50 -16.95
CA LYS A 89 15.86 -0.97 -16.87
C LYS A 89 14.48 -1.46 -16.47
N ILE A 90 14.11 -2.65 -16.89
CA ILE A 90 12.87 -3.31 -16.48
C ILE A 90 13.21 -4.43 -15.50
N LEU A 91 12.67 -4.35 -14.27
CA LEU A 91 12.76 -5.42 -13.29
C LEU A 91 11.66 -6.44 -13.56
N VAL A 92 12.02 -7.70 -13.73
CA VAL A 92 11.07 -8.80 -13.98
C VAL A 92 11.16 -9.76 -12.80
N PHE A 93 10.14 -9.74 -11.93
CA PHE A 93 10.00 -10.65 -10.80
C PHE A 93 9.30 -11.92 -11.26
N HIS A 94 10.10 -12.94 -11.57
CA HIS A 94 9.62 -14.27 -11.93
C HIS A 94 10.59 -15.32 -11.41
N ASP A 95 11.78 -15.37 -12.01
CA ASP A 95 12.81 -16.33 -11.67
C ASP A 95 14.19 -15.68 -11.78
N ILE A 96 15.03 -15.87 -10.76
CA ILE A 96 16.37 -15.27 -10.68
C ILE A 96 17.41 -15.98 -11.56
N SER A 97 17.13 -17.23 -11.96
CA SER A 97 18.02 -18.03 -12.81
C SER A 97 17.87 -17.67 -14.28
N SER A 98 16.85 -16.88 -14.62
CA SER A 98 16.63 -16.38 -15.98
C SER A 98 17.75 -15.40 -16.40
N PRO A 99 18.19 -15.44 -17.67
CA PRO A 99 19.25 -14.57 -18.15
C PRO A 99 18.82 -13.10 -18.13
N ASP A 100 19.69 -12.24 -17.60
CA ASP A 100 19.51 -10.79 -17.69
C ASP A 100 19.85 -10.28 -19.09
N ASN A 101 19.12 -9.27 -19.56
CA ASN A 101 19.50 -8.50 -20.75
C ASN A 101 20.04 -7.12 -20.34
N ASN A 102 20.50 -6.37 -21.35
CA ASN A 102 20.93 -4.99 -21.16
C ASN A 102 19.81 -4.12 -20.55
N ASP A 103 18.57 -4.33 -21.03
CA ASP A 103 17.39 -3.56 -20.63
C ASP A 103 16.52 -4.27 -19.58
N THR A 104 16.67 -5.58 -19.36
CA THR A 104 15.84 -6.35 -18.41
C THR A 104 16.69 -6.99 -17.32
N MET A 105 16.22 -6.96 -16.07
CA MET A 105 16.82 -7.67 -14.95
C MET A 105 15.81 -8.64 -14.37
N HIS A 106 16.15 -9.91 -14.41
CA HIS A 106 15.34 -10.98 -13.86
C HIS A 106 15.66 -11.18 -12.38
N LEU A 107 14.63 -11.07 -11.56
CA LEU A 107 14.67 -11.25 -10.12
C LEU A 107 13.74 -12.41 -9.73
N ALA A 108 13.95 -12.97 -8.54
CA ALA A 108 13.03 -13.95 -7.99
C ALA A 108 11.63 -13.36 -7.84
N SER A 109 10.61 -14.21 -7.92
CA SER A 109 9.23 -13.81 -7.64
C SER A 109 9.10 -13.18 -6.25
N LEU A 110 8.23 -12.17 -6.12
CA LEU A 110 8.00 -11.49 -4.83
C LEU A 110 7.49 -12.48 -3.78
N ALA A 111 6.60 -13.40 -4.14
CA ALA A 111 6.15 -14.49 -3.30
C ALA A 111 7.30 -15.36 -2.78
N ASP A 112 8.24 -15.76 -3.65
CA ASP A 112 9.40 -16.58 -3.27
C ASP A 112 10.34 -15.84 -2.33
N ILE A 113 10.54 -14.54 -2.54
CA ILE A 113 11.39 -13.72 -1.67
C ILE A 113 10.76 -13.54 -0.28
N ILE A 114 9.42 -13.51 -0.21
CA ILE A 114 8.69 -13.47 1.06
C ILE A 114 8.80 -14.82 1.78
N ALA A 115 8.57 -15.93 1.07
CA ALA A 115 8.63 -17.28 1.62
C ALA A 115 10.05 -17.69 2.05
N ASN A 116 11.05 -17.33 1.24
CA ASN A 116 12.44 -17.72 1.42
C ASN A 116 13.33 -16.49 1.63
N PRO A 117 13.61 -16.10 2.90
CA PRO A 117 14.45 -14.93 3.18
C PRO A 117 15.88 -15.05 2.66
N THR A 118 16.36 -16.27 2.39
CA THR A 118 17.67 -16.53 1.77
C THR A 118 17.79 -15.91 0.38
N LEU A 119 16.68 -15.79 -0.36
CA LEU A 119 16.64 -15.19 -1.70
C LEU A 119 16.71 -13.65 -1.66
N LYS A 120 16.51 -13.02 -0.50
CA LYS A 120 16.63 -11.55 -0.38
C LYS A 120 18.05 -11.07 -0.67
N ARG A 121 19.07 -11.79 -0.19
CA ARG A 121 20.48 -11.42 -0.41
C ARG A 121 20.87 -11.41 -1.89
N PRO A 122 20.66 -12.49 -2.68
CA PRO A 122 21.02 -12.48 -4.09
C PRO A 122 20.21 -11.46 -4.90
N VAL A 123 18.92 -11.30 -4.60
CA VAL A 123 18.09 -10.24 -5.24
C VAL A 123 18.64 -8.85 -4.93
N TRP A 124 19.03 -8.61 -3.68
CA TRP A 124 19.62 -7.35 -3.26
C TRP A 124 20.96 -7.06 -3.92
N GLU A 125 21.85 -8.05 -4.01
CA GLU A 125 23.15 -7.89 -4.67
C GLU A 125 22.96 -7.57 -6.16
N LYS A 126 21.96 -8.17 -6.84
CA LYS A 126 21.59 -7.78 -8.20
C LYS A 126 21.06 -6.35 -8.27
N LEU A 127 20.14 -5.97 -7.39
CA LEU A 127 19.59 -4.61 -7.34
C LEU A 127 20.66 -3.55 -7.06
N LYS A 128 21.67 -3.85 -6.24
CA LYS A 128 22.80 -2.95 -5.99
C LYS A 128 23.59 -2.61 -7.25
N THR A 129 23.61 -3.47 -8.27
CA THR A 129 24.27 -3.15 -9.54
C THR A 129 23.56 -2.02 -10.31
N LEU A 130 22.32 -1.70 -9.93
CA LEU A 130 21.53 -0.60 -10.49
C LEU A 130 21.63 0.69 -9.66
N MET A 131 22.26 0.63 -8.48
CA MET A 131 22.55 1.84 -7.72
C MET A 131 23.65 2.63 -8.44
N PRO A 132 23.47 3.94 -8.64
CA PRO A 132 24.51 4.82 -9.18
C PRO A 132 25.70 4.98 -8.23
#